data_AF-H1VF33-F1
#
_entry.id   AF-H1VF33-F1
#
_cell.length_a   1.000
_cell.length_b   1.000
_cell.length_c   1.000
_cell.angle_alpha   90.00
_cell.angle_beta   90.00
_cell.angle_gamma   90.00
#
_symmetry.space_group_name_H-M   'P 1'
#
loop_
_entity.id
_entity.type
_entity.pdbx_description
1 polymer ?
#
loop_
_entity_poly.entity_id
_entity_poly.type
_entity_poly.pdbx_seq_one_letter_code
_entity_poly.pdbx_strand_id
1 'polypeptide(L)'
;MAQLNMELDPLWQDLDWAIGQMLIMGWDGTEVTPQIRSLIEDHHLGTIILTAKNLKSAQGTAKLVKELQTIAHKAGHPKPLLIALDQENGGVNSLFDEDY
;
A
#
# COMPACT_ATOMS: atom_id res chain seq x y z
N MET A 1 36.47 -4.98 19.84
CA MET A 1 35.39 -4.95 18.83
C MET A 1 34.10 -5.28 19.54
N ALA A 2 33.23 -4.30 19.80
CA ALA A 2 31.93 -4.58 20.40
C ALA A 2 31.10 -5.34 19.37
N GLN A 3 30.65 -6.54 19.72
CA GLN A 3 29.75 -7.32 18.90
C GLN A 3 28.38 -6.66 19.03
N LEU A 4 28.01 -5.87 18.02
CA LEU A 4 26.66 -5.32 17.91
C LEU A 4 25.74 -6.52 17.63
N ASN A 5 25.16 -7.07 18.69
CA ASN A 5 24.02 -7.98 18.58
C ASN A 5 22.84 -7.12 18.14
N MET A 6 22.76 -6.82 16.85
CA MET A 6 21.62 -6.12 16.27
C MET A 6 20.50 -7.14 16.10
N GLU A 7 19.69 -7.30 17.15
CA GLU A 7 18.38 -7.91 16.97
C GLU A 7 17.65 -7.12 15.87
N LEU A 8 17.12 -7.84 14.88
CA LEU A 8 16.32 -7.24 13.82
C LEU A 8 15.06 -6.60 14.44
N ASP A 9 14.48 -5.59 13.79
CA ASP A 9 13.16 -5.09 14.18
C ASP A 9 12.18 -6.28 14.28
N PRO A 10 11.28 -6.34 15.29
CA PRO A 10 10.33 -7.44 15.45
C PRO A 10 9.56 -7.80 14.18
N LEU A 11 9.26 -6.83 13.32
CA LEU A 11 8.62 -7.06 12.02
C LEU A 11 9.44 -7.98 11.11
N TRP A 12 10.76 -7.91 11.16
CA TRP A 12 11.67 -8.73 10.34
C TRP A 12 12.03 -10.08 10.97
N GLN A 13 11.60 -10.33 12.22
CA GLN A 13 11.79 -11.62 12.90
C GLN A 13 10.69 -12.62 12.54
N ASP A 14 9.49 -12.12 12.19
CA ASP A 14 8.37 -12.92 11.70
C ASP A 14 8.39 -12.97 10.17
N LEU A 15 8.54 -14.17 9.60
CA LEU A 15 8.71 -14.34 8.16
C LEU A 15 7.44 -13.99 7.37
N ASP A 16 6.26 -14.23 7.92
CA ASP A 16 4.99 -13.94 7.23
C ASP A 16 4.83 -12.42 7.09
N TRP A 17 5.13 -11.68 8.16
CA TRP A 17 5.17 -10.21 8.12
C TRP A 17 6.30 -9.70 7.22
N ALA A 18 7.51 -10.24 7.34
CA ALA A 18 8.64 -9.82 6.53
C ALA A 18 8.37 -9.96 5.03
N ILE A 19 7.79 -11.07 4.58
CA ILE A 19 7.44 -11.28 3.17
C ILE A 19 6.37 -10.29 2.72
N GLY A 20 5.31 -10.07 3.51
CA GLY A 20 4.24 -9.14 3.18
C GLY A 20 4.75 -7.72 2.92
N GLN A 21 5.74 -7.27 3.71
CA GLN A 21 6.34 -5.93 3.58
C GLN A 21 7.26 -5.77 2.37
N MET A 22 7.70 -6.86 1.75
CA MET A 22 8.56 -6.86 0.56
C MET A 22 7.77 -6.83 -0.76
N LEU A 23 6.45 -7.02 -0.71
CA LEU A 23 5.58 -7.10 -1.88
C LEU A 23 4.89 -5.77 -2.19
N ILE A 24 4.72 -5.52 -3.49
CA ILE A 24 3.94 -4.41 -4.04
C ILE A 24 2.83 -4.97 -4.93
N MET A 25 1.58 -4.61 -4.62
CA MET A 25 0.42 -5.15 -5.33
C MET A 25 -0.52 -4.02 -5.78
N GLY A 26 -1.11 -4.19 -6.94
CA GLY A 26 -2.12 -3.30 -7.52
C GLY A 26 -3.32 -4.09 -8.02
N TRP A 27 -4.38 -3.39 -8.41
CA TRP A 27 -5.57 -3.99 -9.01
C TRP A 27 -6.30 -2.99 -9.91
N ASP A 28 -7.28 -3.49 -10.66
CA ASP A 28 -8.13 -2.67 -11.52
C ASP A 28 -9.41 -2.21 -10.78
N GLY A 29 -9.77 -0.94 -10.94
CA GLY A 29 -11.01 -0.36 -10.40
C GLY A 29 -10.79 0.68 -9.31
N THR A 30 -11.84 1.39 -8.92
CA THR A 30 -11.78 2.54 -7.99
C THR A 30 -12.17 2.20 -6.55
N GLU A 31 -12.45 0.94 -6.28
CA GLU A 31 -12.92 0.46 -4.98
C GLU A 31 -12.01 -0.65 -4.47
N VAL A 32 -11.93 -0.78 -3.15
CA VAL A 32 -11.23 -1.89 -2.51
C VAL A 32 -11.98 -3.19 -2.81
N THR A 33 -11.27 -4.15 -3.40
CA THR A 33 -11.82 -5.47 -3.69
C THR A 33 -11.59 -6.44 -2.51
N PRO A 34 -12.38 -7.53 -2.40
CA PRO A 34 -12.11 -8.58 -1.42
C PRO A 34 -10.68 -9.15 -1.51
N GLN A 35 -10.12 -9.23 -2.72
CA GLN A 35 -8.80 -9.77 -2.98
C GLN A 35 -7.69 -8.88 -2.39
N ILE A 36 -7.71 -7.57 -2.69
CA ILE A 36 -6.69 -6.67 -2.14
C ILE A 36 -6.86 -6.49 -0.63
N ARG A 37 -8.10 -6.54 -0.12
CA ARG A 37 -8.39 -6.58 1.31
C ARG A 37 -7.72 -7.78 1.98
N SER A 38 -7.89 -8.99 1.44
CA SER A 38 -7.27 -10.20 2.00
C SER A 38 -5.74 -10.14 1.94
N LEU A 39 -5.15 -9.57 0.89
CA LEU A 39 -3.69 -9.36 0.85
C LEU A 39 -3.20 -8.45 1.99
N ILE A 40 -3.96 -7.41 2.34
CA ILE A 40 -3.62 -6.51 3.47
C ILE A 40 -3.87 -7.20 4.81
N GLU A 41 -5.04 -7.79 5.02
CA GLU A 41 -5.49 -8.33 6.30
C GLU A 41 -4.79 -9.65 6.65
N ASP A 42 -4.72 -10.58 5.71
CA ASP A 42 -4.30 -11.97 5.94
C ASP A 42 -2.84 -12.23 5.53
N HIS A 43 -2.30 -11.42 4.61
CA HIS A 43 -0.96 -11.61 4.05
C HIS A 43 -0.01 -10.43 4.29
N HIS A 44 -0.40 -9.52 5.18
CA HIS A 44 0.48 -8.46 5.70
C HIS A 44 1.12 -7.57 4.63
N LEU A 45 0.45 -7.39 3.48
CA LEU A 45 0.95 -6.62 2.35
C LEU A 45 1.35 -5.21 2.78
N GLY A 46 2.62 -4.83 2.55
CA GLY A 46 3.14 -3.53 2.96
C GLY A 46 2.96 -2.40 1.94
N THR A 47 2.85 -2.73 0.65
CA THR A 47 2.84 -1.73 -0.42
C THR A 47 1.71 -1.93 -1.43
N ILE A 48 1.01 -0.84 -1.72
CA ILE A 48 0.01 -0.72 -2.79
C ILE A 48 0.60 0.12 -3.93
N ILE A 49 0.42 -0.32 -5.18
CA ILE A 49 0.61 0.54 -6.37
C ILE A 49 -0.73 0.90 -6.99
N LEU A 50 -0.99 2.21 -7.12
CA LEU A 50 -2.15 2.76 -7.79
C LEU A 50 -1.80 3.17 -9.22
N THR A 51 -2.77 2.98 -10.13
CA THR A 51 -2.68 3.32 -11.55
C THR A 51 -3.83 4.27 -11.94
N ALA A 52 -3.82 4.77 -13.17
CA ALA A 52 -4.92 5.58 -13.73
C ALA A 52 -6.31 4.90 -13.66
N LYS A 53 -6.37 3.56 -13.49
CA LYS A 53 -7.64 2.84 -13.29
C LYS A 53 -8.24 3.04 -11.90
N ASN A 54 -7.41 3.35 -10.91
CA ASN A 54 -7.81 3.60 -9.53
C ASN A 54 -8.12 5.08 -9.27
N LEU A 55 -7.58 5.99 -10.10
CA LEU A 55 -7.50 7.43 -9.86
C LEU A 55 -8.47 8.18 -10.79
N LYS A 56 -9.73 8.37 -10.36
CA LYS A 56 -10.78 9.06 -11.15
C LYS A 56 -11.05 10.50 -10.76
N SER A 57 -10.80 10.85 -9.50
CA SER A 57 -10.86 12.22 -8.98
C SER A 57 -10.04 12.30 -7.71
N ALA A 58 -9.64 13.50 -7.30
CA ALA A 58 -8.89 13.73 -6.07
C ALA A 58 -9.68 13.27 -4.84
N GLN A 59 -10.98 13.56 -4.79
CA GLN A 59 -11.84 13.16 -3.67
C GLN A 59 -12.01 11.64 -3.60
N GLY A 60 -12.22 10.97 -4.74
CA GLY A 60 -12.31 9.52 -4.81
C GLY A 60 -11.01 8.84 -4.39
N THR A 61 -9.88 9.36 -4.87
CA THR A 61 -8.52 8.89 -4.52
C THR A 61 -8.26 9.04 -3.03
N ALA A 62 -8.55 10.20 -2.44
CA ALA A 62 -8.37 10.45 -1.01
C ALA A 62 -9.21 9.49 -0.16
N LYS A 63 -10.46 9.21 -0.58
CA LYS A 63 -11.32 8.22 0.08
C LYS A 63 -10.74 6.81 -0.03
N LEU A 64 -10.28 6.41 -1.22
CA LEU A 64 -9.68 5.10 -1.47
C LEU A 64 -8.44 4.88 -0.60
N VAL A 65 -7.50 5.83 -0.61
CA VAL A 65 -6.27 5.76 0.21
C VAL A 65 -6.61 5.70 1.70
N LYS A 66 -7.57 6.52 2.15
CA LYS A 66 -8.02 6.48 3.56
C LYS A 66 -8.61 5.12 3.92
N GLU A 67 -9.38 4.50 3.03
CA GLU A 67 -9.94 3.17 3.25
C GLU A 67 -8.84 2.12 3.38
N LEU A 68 -7.89 2.07 2.45
CA LEU A 68 -6.74 1.15 2.49
C LEU A 68 -5.94 1.29 3.79
N GLN A 69 -5.61 2.52 4.20
CA GLN A 69 -4.89 2.78 5.45
C GLN A 69 -5.71 2.38 6.67
N THR A 70 -7.03 2.55 6.64
CA THR A 70 -7.92 2.12 7.72
C THR A 70 -7.95 0.59 7.84
N ILE A 71 -7.94 -0.13 6.71
CA ILE A 71 -7.88 -1.59 6.69
C ILE A 71 -6.57 -2.07 7.31
N ALA A 72 -5.43 -1.57 6.84
CA ALA A 72 -4.12 -1.95 7.37
C ALA A 72 -3.98 -1.64 8.88
N HIS A 73 -4.44 -0.47 9.32
CA HIS A 73 -4.43 -0.12 10.74
C HIS A 73 -5.28 -1.07 11.58
N LYS A 74 -6.49 -1.42 11.13
CA LYS A 74 -7.37 -2.37 11.82
C LYS A 74 -6.83 -3.81 11.80
N ALA A 75 -6.09 -4.18 10.77
CA ALA A 75 -5.41 -5.47 10.65
C ALA A 75 -4.13 -5.56 11.51
N GLY A 76 -3.78 -4.51 12.26
CA GLY A 76 -2.65 -4.53 13.19
C GLY A 76 -1.29 -4.28 12.53
N HIS A 77 -1.26 -3.67 11.34
CA HIS A 77 0.02 -3.31 10.71
C HIS A 77 0.84 -2.36 11.61
N PRO A 78 2.12 -2.65 11.88
CA PRO A 78 2.95 -1.83 12.76
C PRO A 78 3.35 -0.49 12.12
N LYS A 79 3.24 -0.39 10.79
CA LYS A 79 3.47 0.83 9.99
C LYS A 79 2.35 1.00 8.95
N PRO A 80 2.03 2.23 8.50
CA PRO A 80 1.07 2.44 7.43
C PRO A 80 1.51 1.78 6.12
N LEU A 81 0.56 1.51 5.23
CA LEU A 81 0.87 1.06 3.86
C LEU A 81 1.70 2.12 3.13
N LEU A 82 2.72 1.68 2.39
CA LEU A 82 3.31 2.51 1.35
C LEU A 82 2.34 2.56 0.17
N ILE A 83 2.03 3.77 -0.30
CA ILE A 83 1.18 3.99 -1.47
C ILE A 83 2.05 4.56 -2.59
N ALA A 84 2.24 3.76 -3.64
CA ALA A 84 3.02 4.11 -4.82
C ALA A 84 2.11 4.42 -6.00
N LEU A 85 2.61 5.22 -6.93
CA LEU A 85 2.05 5.44 -8.26
C LEU A 85 3.14 5.94 -9.19
N ASP A 86 3.02 5.63 -10.47
CA ASP A 86 3.90 6.17 -11.50
C ASP A 86 3.37 7.52 -11.97
N GLN A 87 3.99 8.58 -11.46
CA GLN A 87 3.70 9.96 -11.85
C GLN A 87 4.97 10.63 -12.39
N GLU A 88 5.28 10.33 -13.64
CA GLU A 88 6.43 10.93 -14.34
C GLU A 88 6.05 12.22 -15.07
N ASN A 89 4.74 12.51 -15.18
CA ASN A 89 4.13 13.47 -16.10
C ASN A 89 4.27 13.05 -17.57
N GLY A 90 3.97 13.95 -18.51
CA GLY A 90 4.10 13.68 -19.94
C GLY A 90 3.30 12.44 -20.37
N GLY A 91 3.98 11.44 -20.93
CA GLY A 91 3.36 10.20 -21.43
C GLY A 91 2.95 9.21 -20.33
N VAL A 92 3.43 9.36 -19.10
CA VAL A 92 3.10 8.51 -17.95
C VAL A 92 2.57 9.42 -16.83
N ASN A 93 1.29 9.76 -16.97
CA ASN A 93 0.56 10.59 -16.01
C ASN A 93 -0.65 9.83 -15.46
N SER A 94 -0.55 9.37 -14.22
CA SER A 94 -1.60 8.58 -13.57
C SER A 94 -2.65 9.44 -12.85
N LEU A 95 -2.34 10.71 -12.52
CA LEU A 95 -3.28 11.61 -11.84
C LEU A 95 -4.02 12.47 -12.87
N PHE A 96 -5.33 12.40 -12.81
CA PHE A 96 -6.23 13.25 -13.59
C PHE A 96 -7.41 13.65 -12.72
N ASP A 97 -7.77 14.93 -12.76
CA ASP A 97 -8.98 15.46 -12.18
C ASP A 97 -9.50 16.55 -13.14
N GLU A 98 -10.82 16.66 -13.30
CA GLU A 98 -11.40 17.77 -14.08
C GLU A 98 -11.40 19.08 -13.27
N ASP A 99 -11.38 18.97 -11.94
CA ASP A 99 -11.44 20.11 -11.03
C ASP A 99 -10.05 20.72 -10.69
N TYR A 100 -8.95 20.04 -11.01
CA TYR A 100 -7.56 20.41 -10.66
C TYR A 100 -6.59 20.19 -11.80
#